data_AF-A0A147F1L3-F1
#
_entry.id   AF-A0A147F1L3-F1
#
_cell.length_a   1.000
_cell.length_b   1.000
_cell.length_c   1.000
_cell.angle_alpha   90.00
_cell.angle_beta   90.00
_cell.angle_gamma   90.00
#
_symmetry.space_group_name_H-M   'P 1'
#
loop_
_entity.id
_entity.type
_entity.pdbx_description
1 polymer ?
#
loop_
_entity_poly.entity_id
_entity_poly.type
_entity_poly.pdbx_seq_one_letter_code
_entity_poly.pdbx_strand_id
1 'polypeptide(L)'
;MVGALVLCAVATVLAVAAIVVRARSSLLPHSTVVEYAPLPGATVVDDAILAGQERRAVAAGLIDLVVRGRIHLLTEGGVSRKSIAVQVIAPETLTDDERRLLDVVCGPATPSGYSRRLSRNRRRIARGVRGLVAARGRRLQREGLLSGWHAGRSVIRWASALLVVGIGVFLSMALPPAAVGVGVGALAAALVALAVVPRGRARRFTPAAMSRRQHLDGIRQYLALAEAHRLRVLQSPRDSRQPAGDAVERFAVNERLLPYAMMFGLAREWLAALQIGYDELDETSPRTLSEVGDGFLQIVDVEMTVKGIGNIVFAADHALDAAGAVLDGQF
;
A
#
# COMPACT_ATOMS: atom_id res chain seq x y z
N MET A 1 3.68 42.75 16.99
CA MET A 1 3.44 42.46 15.55
C MET A 1 4.55 41.64 14.92
N VAL A 2 5.83 42.02 15.06
CA VAL A 2 6.97 41.28 14.48
C VAL A 2 6.96 39.79 14.85
N GLY A 3 6.74 39.44 16.12
CA GLY A 3 6.67 38.04 16.56
C GLY A 3 5.57 37.21 15.88
N ALA A 4 4.39 37.79 15.63
CA ALA A 4 3.30 37.11 14.93
C ALA A 4 3.64 36.87 13.45
N LEU A 5 4.29 37.83 12.80
CA LEU A 5 4.74 37.69 11.41
C LEU A 5 5.82 36.61 11.26
N VAL A 6 6.76 36.54 12.20
CA VAL A 6 7.80 35.49 12.22
C VAL A 6 7.18 34.10 12.39
N LEU A 7 6.25 33.94 13.35
CA LEU A 7 5.56 32.66 13.56
C LEU A 7 4.76 32.23 12.33
N CYS A 8 4.06 33.17 11.68
CA CYS A 8 3.33 32.92 10.44
C CYS A 8 4.26 32.48 9.32
N ALA A 9 5.38 33.19 9.09
CA ALA A 9 6.36 32.83 8.07
C ALA A 9 6.94 31.44 8.30
N VAL A 10 7.31 31.09 9.54
CA VAL A 10 7.80 29.75 9.89
C VAL A 10 6.72 28.69 9.67
N ALA A 11 5.47 28.95 10.06
CA ALA A 11 4.36 28.03 9.84
C ALA A 11 4.11 27.77 8.35
N THR A 12 4.17 28.81 7.51
CA THR A 12 4.03 28.67 6.05
C THR A 12 5.17 27.87 5.45
N VAL A 13 6.42 28.13 5.84
CA VAL A 13 7.58 27.36 5.36
C VAL A 13 7.45 25.88 5.73
N LEU A 14 7.06 25.57 6.98
CA LEU A 14 6.83 24.19 7.40
C LEU A 14 5.67 23.52 6.66
N ALA A 15 4.59 24.24 6.38
CA ALA A 15 3.47 23.73 5.60
C ALA A 15 3.88 23.41 4.16
N VAL A 16 4.64 24.30 3.50
CA VAL A 16 5.18 24.05 2.16
C VAL A 16 6.14 22.86 2.19
N ALA A 17 7.06 22.81 3.16
CA ALA A 17 7.99 21.68 3.30
C ALA A 17 7.23 20.36 3.53
N ALA A 18 6.17 20.36 4.34
CA ALA A 18 5.31 19.20 4.56
C ALA A 18 4.65 18.71 3.27
N ILE A 19 4.08 19.62 2.47
CA ILE A 19 3.47 19.31 1.17
C ILE A 19 4.52 18.75 0.21
N VAL A 20 5.69 19.38 0.10
CA VAL A 20 6.78 18.90 -0.77
C VAL A 20 7.26 17.51 -0.34
N VAL A 21 7.44 17.29 0.96
CA VAL A 21 7.83 15.97 1.49
C VAL A 21 6.75 14.93 1.24
N ARG A 22 5.46 15.28 1.39
CA ARG A 22 4.33 14.41 1.06
C ARG A 22 4.32 14.07 -0.42
N ALA A 23 4.44 15.07 -1.30
CA ALA A 23 4.48 14.88 -2.74
C ALA A 23 5.66 14.00 -3.17
N ARG A 24 6.87 14.23 -2.62
CA ARG A 24 8.06 13.41 -2.91
C ARG A 24 8.03 12.03 -2.27
N SER A 25 7.29 11.85 -1.17
CA SER A 25 7.25 10.57 -0.46
C SER A 25 6.64 9.43 -1.27
N SER A 26 5.78 9.75 -2.23
CA SER A 26 5.10 8.81 -3.12
C SER A 26 5.79 8.64 -4.48
N LEU A 27 6.81 9.44 -4.79
CA LEU A 27 7.50 9.38 -6.08
C LEU A 27 8.52 8.25 -6.07
N LEU A 28 8.27 7.25 -6.91
CA LEU A 28 9.31 6.35 -7.35
C LEU A 28 10.22 7.08 -8.37
N PRO A 29 11.48 6.66 -8.52
CA PRO A 29 12.32 7.14 -9.61
C PRO A 29 11.64 6.83 -10.94
N HIS A 30 11.53 7.82 -11.82
CA HIS A 30 10.83 7.66 -13.08
C HIS A 30 11.47 6.54 -13.92
N SER A 31 10.64 5.63 -14.42
CA SER A 31 11.03 4.65 -15.44
C SER A 31 10.75 5.17 -16.83
N THR A 32 11.69 5.02 -17.75
CA THR A 32 11.46 5.26 -19.19
C THR A 32 10.71 4.11 -19.85
N VAL A 33 10.78 2.92 -19.27
CA VAL A 33 10.18 1.69 -19.82
C VAL A 33 8.99 1.28 -18.97
N VAL A 34 7.89 0.94 -19.65
CA VAL A 34 6.70 0.35 -19.05
C VAL A 34 6.95 -1.15 -18.85
N GLU A 35 6.63 -1.65 -17.66
CA GLU A 35 6.95 -3.03 -17.25
C GLU A 35 5.66 -3.80 -16.97
N TYR A 36 5.59 -5.03 -17.49
CA TYR A 36 4.36 -5.84 -17.53
C TYR A 36 4.45 -7.11 -16.67
N ALA A 37 5.59 -7.32 -16.01
CA ALA A 37 5.83 -8.50 -15.20
C ALA A 37 6.65 -8.13 -13.96
N PRO A 38 6.40 -8.80 -12.83
CA PRO A 38 7.25 -8.66 -11.66
C PRO A 38 8.65 -9.24 -11.92
N LEU A 39 9.64 -8.71 -11.21
CA LEU A 39 11.02 -9.20 -11.31
C LEU A 39 11.10 -10.67 -10.84
N PRO A 40 11.83 -11.55 -11.56
CA PRO A 40 11.94 -12.96 -11.18
C PRO A 40 12.47 -13.13 -9.75
N GLY A 41 11.79 -13.95 -8.95
CA GLY A 41 12.16 -14.21 -7.55
C GLY A 41 11.87 -13.06 -6.57
N ALA A 42 11.30 -11.94 -7.02
CA ALA A 42 10.86 -10.87 -6.14
C ALA A 42 9.57 -11.25 -5.39
N THR A 43 9.48 -10.81 -4.13
CA THR A 43 8.25 -10.92 -3.35
C THR A 43 7.55 -9.57 -3.32
N VAL A 44 6.22 -9.59 -3.45
CA VAL A 44 5.39 -8.37 -3.44
C VAL A 44 5.56 -7.58 -2.13
N VAL A 45 5.87 -8.27 -1.03
CA VAL A 45 6.15 -7.64 0.28
C VAL A 45 7.46 -6.84 0.24
N ASP A 46 8.52 -7.40 -0.33
CA ASP A 46 9.81 -6.70 -0.47
C ASP A 46 9.70 -5.53 -1.44
N ASP A 47 8.97 -5.72 -2.55
CA ASP A 47 8.71 -4.66 -3.53
C ASP A 47 7.86 -3.54 -2.95
N ALA A 48 6.88 -3.85 -2.09
CA ALA A 48 6.13 -2.84 -1.35
C ALA A 48 7.03 -2.00 -0.43
N ILE A 49 8.08 -2.59 0.18
CA ILE A 49 9.06 -1.84 0.96
C ILE A 49 9.90 -0.92 0.06
N LEU A 50 10.34 -1.43 -1.09
CA LEU A 50 11.13 -0.65 -2.07
C LEU A 50 10.32 0.47 -2.73
N ALA A 51 9.02 0.26 -2.94
CA ALA A 51 8.08 1.27 -3.42
C ALA A 51 7.69 2.29 -2.33
N GLY A 52 8.05 2.07 -1.06
CA GLY A 52 7.62 2.91 0.06
C GLY A 52 6.13 2.72 0.43
N GLN A 53 5.51 1.63 -0.02
CA GLN A 53 4.10 1.26 0.19
C GLN A 53 3.94 0.18 1.27
N GLU A 54 4.73 0.27 2.35
CA GLU A 54 4.79 -0.72 3.44
C GLU A 54 3.42 -1.01 4.08
N ARG A 55 2.53 0.00 4.12
CA ARG A 55 1.19 -0.12 4.70
C ARG A 55 0.30 -1.11 3.95
N ARG A 56 0.56 -1.29 2.66
CA ARG A 56 -0.19 -2.17 1.76
C ARG A 56 0.54 -3.49 1.48
N ALA A 57 1.75 -3.67 2.03
CA ALA A 57 2.59 -4.84 1.76
C ALA A 57 1.92 -6.17 2.13
N VAL A 58 1.25 -6.24 3.28
CA VAL A 58 0.60 -7.48 3.75
C VAL A 58 -0.69 -7.75 2.99
N ALA A 59 -1.45 -6.71 2.64
CA ALA A 59 -2.63 -6.84 1.80
C ALA A 59 -2.25 -7.35 0.40
N ALA A 60 -1.27 -6.70 -0.24
CA ALA A 60 -0.75 -7.10 -1.54
C ALA A 60 -0.14 -8.51 -1.50
N GLY A 61 0.61 -8.86 -0.46
CA GLY A 61 1.16 -10.21 -0.27
C GLY A 61 0.10 -11.29 -0.05
N LEU A 62 -1.03 -10.97 0.60
CA LEU A 62 -2.15 -11.91 0.71
C LEU A 62 -2.79 -12.17 -0.66
N ILE A 63 -3.00 -11.11 -1.45
CA ILE A 63 -3.53 -11.26 -2.81
C ILE A 63 -2.55 -11.99 -3.73
N ASP A 64 -1.25 -11.77 -3.60
CA ASP A 64 -0.22 -12.53 -4.33
C ASP A 64 -0.33 -14.04 -4.06
N LEU A 65 -0.64 -14.44 -2.82
CA LEU A 65 -0.88 -15.84 -2.49
C LEU A 65 -2.17 -16.40 -3.10
N VAL A 66 -3.22 -15.59 -3.22
CA VAL A 66 -4.49 -15.99 -3.86
C VAL A 66 -4.29 -16.16 -5.36
N VAL A 67 -3.69 -15.16 -6.02
CA VAL A 67 -3.43 -15.17 -7.47
C VAL A 67 -2.47 -16.28 -7.87
N ARG A 68 -1.50 -16.63 -7.01
CA ARG A 68 -0.62 -17.79 -7.24
C ARG A 68 -1.27 -19.13 -6.91
N GLY A 69 -2.56 -19.16 -6.54
CA GLY A 69 -3.28 -20.38 -6.18
C GLY A 69 -2.70 -21.11 -4.97
N ARG A 70 -2.09 -20.40 -4.01
CA ARG A 70 -1.53 -21.01 -2.78
C ARG A 70 -2.54 -21.04 -1.63
N ILE A 71 -3.47 -20.10 -1.63
CA ILE A 71 -4.52 -19.98 -0.61
C ILE A 71 -5.86 -19.67 -1.27
N HIS A 72 -6.94 -20.16 -0.67
CA HIS A 72 -8.31 -19.79 -1.03
C HIS A 72 -8.94 -18.91 0.05
N LEU A 73 -9.70 -17.91 -0.38
CA LEU A 73 -10.48 -17.05 0.51
C LEU A 73 -11.89 -17.60 0.65
N LEU A 74 -12.22 -18.16 1.81
CA LEU A 74 -13.55 -18.66 2.13
C LEU A 74 -14.36 -17.59 2.86
N THR A 75 -15.60 -17.36 2.41
CA THR A 75 -16.57 -16.51 3.13
C THR A 75 -17.55 -17.39 3.89
N GLU A 76 -17.46 -17.41 5.22
CA GLU A 76 -18.48 -18.08 6.03
C GLU A 76 -19.67 -17.15 6.32
N GLY A 77 -20.86 -17.51 5.83
CA GLY A 77 -22.16 -17.15 6.40
C GLY A 77 -22.89 -15.92 5.83
N GLY A 78 -24.20 -16.09 5.57
CA GLY A 78 -25.10 -15.02 5.17
C GLY A 78 -25.41 -14.00 6.29
N VAL A 79 -25.68 -12.77 5.86
CA VAL A 79 -26.48 -11.71 6.51
C VAL A 79 -25.93 -10.95 7.73
N SER A 80 -24.99 -11.42 8.56
CA SER A 80 -24.41 -10.51 9.58
C SER A 80 -23.03 -10.89 10.11
N ARG A 81 -22.03 -10.04 9.82
CA ARG A 81 -20.59 -10.16 10.13
C ARG A 81 -19.91 -11.43 9.60
N LYS A 82 -19.84 -11.53 8.26
CA LYS A 82 -18.99 -12.47 7.51
C LYS A 82 -17.56 -12.48 8.04
N SER A 83 -17.13 -13.60 8.61
CA SER A 83 -15.71 -13.84 8.90
C SER A 83 -15.06 -14.43 7.66
N ILE A 84 -14.06 -13.72 7.12
CA ILE A 84 -13.21 -14.25 6.06
C ILE A 84 -12.31 -15.32 6.70
N ALA A 85 -12.30 -16.52 6.14
CA ALA A 85 -11.38 -17.59 6.46
C ALA A 85 -10.43 -17.79 5.29
N VAL A 86 -9.19 -18.17 5.58
CA VAL A 86 -8.14 -18.49 4.61
C VAL A 86 -7.97 -20.00 4.63
N GLN A 87 -8.27 -20.66 3.52
CA GLN A 87 -7.95 -22.06 3.33
C GLN A 87 -6.59 -22.18 2.65
N VAL A 88 -5.70 -22.99 3.22
CA VAL A 88 -4.40 -23.28 2.61
C VAL A 88 -4.54 -24.56 1.80
N ILE A 89 -4.21 -24.52 0.51
CA ILE A 89 -4.37 -25.66 -0.40
C ILE A 89 -3.28 -26.71 -0.13
N ALA A 90 -2.01 -26.27 -0.12
CA ALA A 90 -0.83 -27.12 0.00
C ALA A 90 0.18 -26.51 1.00
N PRO A 91 0.00 -26.69 2.32
CA PRO A 91 0.80 -26.02 3.35
C PRO A 91 2.30 -26.33 3.30
N GLU A 92 2.66 -27.49 2.77
CA GLU A 92 4.04 -27.95 2.50
C GLU A 92 4.75 -27.14 1.41
N THR A 93 4.01 -26.61 0.43
CA THR A 93 4.57 -25.81 -0.67
C THR A 93 4.85 -24.35 -0.31
N LEU A 94 4.29 -23.88 0.81
CA LEU A 94 4.51 -22.52 1.29
C LEU A 94 5.96 -22.34 1.75
N THR A 95 6.58 -21.26 1.29
CA THR A 95 7.86 -20.83 1.82
C THR A 95 7.71 -20.37 3.28
N ASP A 96 8.78 -20.42 4.06
CA ASP A 96 8.77 -19.94 5.46
C ASP A 96 8.32 -18.49 5.60
N ASP A 97 8.62 -17.71 4.56
CA ASP A 97 8.30 -16.31 4.42
C ASP A 97 6.79 -16.07 4.21
N GLU A 98 6.12 -16.92 3.44
CA GLU A 98 4.67 -16.88 3.23
C GLU A 98 3.92 -17.43 4.45
N ARG A 99 4.44 -18.48 5.10
CA ARG A 99 3.91 -18.98 6.37
C ARG A 99 3.90 -17.89 7.44
N ARG A 100 5.00 -17.12 7.56
CA ARG A 100 5.09 -15.96 8.46
C ARG A 100 4.06 -14.88 8.12
N LEU A 101 3.82 -14.60 6.84
CA LEU A 101 2.79 -13.65 6.42
C LEU A 101 1.39 -14.12 6.83
N LEU A 102 1.08 -15.40 6.63
CA LEU A 102 -0.20 -15.99 7.06
C LEU A 102 -0.35 -16.00 8.59
N ASP A 103 0.72 -16.26 9.34
CA ASP A 103 0.70 -16.26 10.80
C ASP A 103 0.42 -14.86 11.38
N VAL A 104 0.90 -13.81 10.70
CA VAL A 104 0.61 -12.42 11.05
C VAL A 104 -0.89 -12.12 10.89
N VAL A 105 -1.49 -12.55 9.78
CA VAL A 105 -2.88 -12.23 9.42
C VAL A 105 -3.89 -13.11 10.16
N CYS A 106 -3.66 -14.42 10.19
CA CYS A 106 -4.61 -15.40 10.71
C CYS A 106 -4.37 -15.75 12.18
N GLY A 107 -3.12 -15.76 12.64
CA GLY A 107 -2.79 -16.40 13.92
C GLY A 107 -1.79 -17.54 13.74
N PRO A 108 -1.16 -18.02 14.84
CA PRO A 108 -0.37 -19.23 14.77
C PRO A 108 -1.23 -20.39 14.25
N ALA A 109 -0.61 -21.30 13.50
CA ALA A 109 -1.27 -22.47 12.96
C ALA A 109 -1.95 -23.29 14.07
N THR A 110 -3.26 -23.51 13.95
CA THR A 110 -3.99 -24.49 14.76
C THR A 110 -3.81 -25.88 14.13
N PRO A 111 -3.75 -26.98 14.91
CA PRO A 111 -3.54 -28.33 14.38
C PRO A 111 -4.55 -28.80 13.31
N SER A 112 -5.70 -28.14 13.19
CA SER A 112 -6.73 -28.45 12.17
C SER A 112 -6.36 -28.02 10.74
N GLY A 113 -5.17 -27.45 10.52
CA GLY A 113 -4.37 -27.52 9.29
C GLY A 113 -4.84 -26.77 8.04
N TYR A 114 -6.13 -26.78 7.72
CA TYR A 114 -6.60 -26.44 6.38
C TYR A 114 -7.30 -25.08 6.30
N SER A 115 -8.05 -24.66 7.31
CA SER A 115 -8.70 -23.34 7.34
C SER A 115 -8.27 -22.52 8.55
N ARG A 116 -7.89 -21.27 8.32
CA ARG A 116 -7.48 -20.31 9.34
C ARG A 116 -8.37 -19.08 9.28
N ARG A 117 -8.99 -18.71 10.39
CA ARG A 117 -9.79 -17.48 10.45
C ARG A 117 -8.87 -16.26 10.53
N LEU A 118 -9.26 -15.16 9.88
CA LEU A 118 -8.60 -13.89 10.09
C LEU A 118 -8.69 -13.45 11.55
N SER A 119 -7.57 -13.03 12.12
CA SER A 119 -7.53 -12.63 13.52
C SER A 119 -8.37 -11.36 13.74
N ARG A 120 -9.31 -11.39 14.68
CA ARG A 120 -10.08 -10.18 15.06
C ARG A 120 -9.23 -9.17 15.84
N ASN A 121 -8.04 -9.56 16.31
CA ASN A 121 -7.19 -8.72 17.14
C ASN A 121 -6.31 -7.79 16.28
N ARG A 122 -6.86 -6.60 15.97
CA ARG A 122 -6.17 -5.55 15.19
C ARG A 122 -4.79 -5.20 15.75
N ARG A 123 -4.62 -5.16 17.08
CA ARG A 123 -3.33 -4.85 17.74
C ARG A 123 -2.29 -5.95 17.51
N ARG A 124 -2.70 -7.21 17.43
CA ARG A 124 -1.81 -8.33 17.11
C ARG A 124 -1.37 -8.25 15.65
N ILE A 125 -2.30 -8.10 14.72
CA ILE A 125 -1.99 -7.95 13.29
C ILE A 125 -1.04 -6.79 13.08
N ALA A 126 -1.37 -5.61 13.61
CA ALA A 126 -0.53 -4.42 13.67
C ALA A 126 0.92 -4.70 14.13
N ARG A 127 1.11 -5.43 15.23
CA ARG A 127 2.44 -5.82 15.73
C ARG A 127 3.13 -6.82 14.80
N GLY A 128 2.40 -7.82 14.30
CA GLY A 128 2.90 -8.82 13.38
C GLY A 128 3.37 -8.21 12.05
N VAL A 129 2.55 -7.34 11.44
CA VAL A 129 2.87 -6.60 10.21
C VAL A 129 4.16 -5.80 10.41
N ARG A 130 4.29 -5.07 11.53
CA ARG A 130 5.52 -4.34 11.87
C ARG A 130 6.73 -5.27 11.98
N GLY A 131 6.58 -6.39 12.69
CA GLY A 131 7.64 -7.38 12.84
C GLY A 131 8.09 -7.96 11.50
N LEU A 132 7.14 -8.30 10.63
CA LEU A 132 7.39 -8.83 9.29
C LEU A 132 8.11 -7.80 8.41
N VAL A 133 7.56 -6.59 8.30
CA VAL A 133 8.16 -5.51 7.50
C VAL A 133 9.54 -5.11 8.04
N ALA A 134 9.74 -5.10 9.36
CA ALA A 134 11.06 -4.85 9.94
C ALA A 134 12.07 -5.97 9.63
N ALA A 135 11.65 -7.24 9.70
CA ALA A 135 12.49 -8.38 9.35
C ALA A 135 12.89 -8.37 7.87
N ARG A 136 11.93 -8.13 6.97
CA ARG A 136 12.16 -7.96 5.53
C ARG A 136 13.06 -6.76 5.22
N GLY A 137 12.81 -5.63 5.88
CA GLY A 137 13.67 -4.46 5.79
C GLY A 137 15.13 -4.73 6.18
N ARG A 138 15.38 -5.54 7.22
CA ARG A 138 16.74 -5.98 7.57
C ARG A 138 17.36 -6.88 6.51
N ARG A 139 16.58 -7.74 5.86
CA ARG A 139 17.06 -8.57 4.73
C ARG A 139 17.48 -7.69 3.55
N LEU A 140 16.64 -6.74 3.16
CA LEU A 140 16.94 -5.76 2.10
C LEU A 140 18.15 -4.86 2.45
N GLN A 141 18.38 -4.59 3.74
CA GLN A 141 19.58 -3.88 4.19
C GLN A 141 20.85 -4.74 4.03
N ARG A 142 20.79 -6.04 4.35
CA ARG A 142 21.91 -6.97 4.13
C ARG A 142 22.22 -7.16 2.64
N GLU A 143 21.20 -7.10 1.79
CA GLU A 143 21.34 -7.10 0.33
C GLU A 143 21.88 -5.77 -0.22
N GLY A 144 22.13 -4.77 0.64
CA GLY A 144 22.66 -3.48 0.24
C GLY A 144 21.66 -2.59 -0.49
N LEU A 145 20.35 -2.87 -0.44
CA LEU A 145 19.28 -2.08 -1.07
C LEU A 145 18.79 -0.94 -0.16
N LEU A 146 18.98 -1.08 1.15
CA LEU A 146 18.62 -0.07 2.16
C LEU A 146 19.84 0.33 2.98
N SER A 147 19.96 1.61 3.34
CA SER A 147 21.05 2.16 4.16
C SER A 147 20.56 2.80 5.47
N GLY A 148 19.34 2.47 5.90
CA GLY A 148 18.76 2.95 7.15
C GLY A 148 17.59 3.90 6.93
N TRP A 149 17.52 4.99 7.71
CA TRP A 149 16.36 5.88 7.79
C TRP A 149 16.76 7.35 7.63
N HIS A 150 15.89 8.15 7.02
CA HIS A 150 15.95 9.61 7.02
C HIS A 150 15.11 10.19 8.16
N ALA A 151 15.73 11.06 8.96
CA ALA A 151 15.05 11.76 10.05
C ALA A 151 14.24 12.98 9.59
N GLY A 152 14.36 13.43 8.33
CA GLY A 152 13.76 14.68 7.86
C GLY A 152 12.24 14.78 8.08
N ARG A 153 11.49 13.69 7.91
CA ARG A 153 10.04 13.67 8.18
C ARG A 153 9.73 13.89 9.66
N SER A 154 10.44 13.19 10.53
CA SER A 154 10.30 13.30 11.98
C SER A 154 10.68 14.69 12.48
N VAL A 155 11.75 15.28 11.93
CA VAL A 155 12.18 16.65 12.28
C VAL A 155 11.12 17.68 11.92
N ILE A 156 10.56 17.66 10.70
CA ILE A 156 9.49 18.59 10.30
C ILE A 156 8.24 18.40 11.18
N ARG A 157 7.90 17.15 11.51
CA ARG A 157 6.74 16.84 12.37
C ARG A 157 6.91 17.39 13.79
N TRP A 158 8.07 17.16 14.41
CA TRP A 158 8.37 17.69 15.73
C TRP A 158 8.49 19.21 15.74
N ALA A 159 9.11 19.81 14.72
CA ALA A 159 9.16 21.25 14.55
C ALA A 159 7.75 21.86 14.42
N SER A 160 6.86 21.22 13.65
CA SER A 160 5.47 21.66 13.52
C SER A 160 4.70 21.51 14.83
N ALA A 161 4.90 20.42 15.57
CA ALA A 161 4.26 20.21 16.87
C ALA A 161 4.73 21.25 17.91
N LEU A 162 6.04 21.51 17.97
CA LEU A 162 6.62 22.53 18.84
C LEU A 162 6.11 23.93 18.47
N LEU A 163 5.97 24.21 17.17
CA LEU A 163 5.42 25.48 16.68
C LEU A 163 3.96 25.67 17.09
N VAL A 164 3.12 24.62 17.02
CA VAL A 164 1.73 24.68 17.50
C VAL A 164 1.67 25.03 18.99
N VAL A 165 2.52 24.41 19.81
CA VAL A 165 2.62 24.73 21.25
C VAL A 165 3.08 26.17 21.45
N GLY A 166 4.12 26.61 20.73
CA GLY A 166 4.64 27.98 20.80
C GLY A 166 3.62 29.04 20.39
N ILE A 167 2.84 28.79 19.34
CA ILE A 167 1.75 29.68 18.91
C ILE A 167 0.62 29.69 19.94
N GLY A 168 0.29 28.55 20.54
CA GLY A 168 -0.70 28.47 21.61
C GLY A 168 -0.31 29.32 22.83
N VAL A 169 0.95 29.24 23.26
CA VAL A 169 1.48 30.11 24.33
C VAL A 169 1.47 31.57 23.91
N PHE A 170 1.90 31.88 22.68
CA PHE A 170 1.87 33.26 22.16
C PHE A 170 0.45 33.84 22.21
N LEU A 171 -0.55 33.12 21.69
CA LEU A 171 -1.96 33.53 21.67
C LEU A 171 -2.57 33.71 23.08
N SER A 172 -1.98 33.12 24.12
CA SER A 172 -2.44 33.32 25.51
C SER A 172 -1.97 34.64 26.13
N MET A 173 -1.05 35.36 25.48
CA MET A 173 -0.57 36.66 25.94
C MET A 173 -1.55 37.78 25.57
N ALA A 174 -1.49 38.90 26.30
CA ALA A 174 -2.26 40.10 25.96
C ALA A 174 -1.76 40.71 24.63
N LEU A 175 -2.45 40.41 23.54
CA LEU A 175 -2.08 40.77 22.17
C LEU A 175 -3.09 41.75 21.55
N PRO A 176 -2.61 42.67 20.67
CA PRO A 176 -3.53 43.47 19.87
C PRO A 176 -4.31 42.59 18.89
N PRO A 177 -5.56 42.96 18.51
CA PRO A 177 -6.43 42.13 17.66
C PRO A 177 -5.78 41.72 16.32
N ALA A 178 -5.00 42.62 15.71
CA ALA A 178 -4.27 42.33 14.48
C ALA A 178 -3.23 41.20 14.66
N ALA A 179 -2.57 41.12 15.82
CA ALA A 179 -1.61 40.06 16.11
C ALA A 179 -2.30 38.73 16.40
N VAL A 180 -3.51 38.76 16.99
CA VAL A 180 -4.35 37.56 17.18
C VAL A 180 -4.75 36.97 15.83
N GLY A 181 -5.23 37.79 14.89
CA GLY A 181 -5.61 37.33 13.55
C GLY A 181 -4.45 36.63 12.81
N VAL A 182 -3.26 37.23 12.82
CA VAL A 182 -2.05 36.61 12.23
C VAL A 182 -1.66 35.33 12.98
N GLY A 183 -1.77 35.31 14.31
CA GLY A 183 -1.48 34.12 15.12
C GLY A 183 -2.42 32.95 14.85
N VAL A 184 -3.72 33.20 14.64
CA VAL A 184 -4.69 32.17 14.23
C VAL A 184 -4.37 31.61 12.85
N GLY A 185 -4.00 32.47 11.89
CA GLY A 185 -3.53 32.02 10.57
C GLY A 185 -2.28 31.14 10.66
N ALA A 186 -1.31 31.53 11.49
CA ALA A 186 -0.11 30.73 11.75
C ALA A 186 -0.45 29.37 12.38
N LEU A 187 -1.40 29.34 13.33
CA LEU A 187 -1.86 28.09 13.95
C LEU A 187 -2.49 27.15 12.93
N ALA A 188 -3.38 27.67 12.08
CA ALA A 188 -4.00 26.88 11.01
C ALA A 188 -2.95 26.30 10.06
N ALA A 189 -1.96 27.08 9.64
CA ALA A 189 -0.87 26.62 8.78
C ALA A 189 -0.01 25.54 9.47
N ALA A 190 0.30 25.69 10.75
CA ALA A 190 1.06 24.69 11.52
C ALA A 190 0.28 23.38 11.71
N LEU A 191 -1.04 23.45 11.92
CA LEU A 191 -1.91 22.28 11.97
C LEU A 191 -2.01 21.57 10.61
N VAL A 192 -2.11 22.32 9.51
CA VAL A 192 -2.04 21.77 8.16
C VAL A 192 -0.71 21.07 7.92
N ALA A 193 0.42 21.68 8.29
CA ALA A 193 1.73 21.05 8.21
C ALA A 193 1.75 19.72 8.98
N LEU A 194 1.27 19.71 10.23
CA LEU A 194 1.22 18.51 11.06
C LEU A 194 0.32 17.40 10.49
N ALA A 195 -0.79 17.77 9.85
CA ALA A 195 -1.72 16.84 9.21
C ALA A 195 -1.16 16.25 7.90
N VAL A 196 -0.42 17.05 7.12
CA VAL A 196 0.08 16.68 5.80
C VAL A 196 1.38 15.87 5.86
N VAL A 197 2.27 16.14 6.82
CA VAL A 197 3.55 15.41 6.96
C VAL A 197 3.26 13.90 7.11
N PRO A 198 3.81 13.03 6.24
CA PRO A 198 3.68 11.60 6.42
C PRO A 198 4.29 11.16 7.76
N ARG A 199 3.57 10.35 8.51
CA ARG A 199 4.05 9.82 9.80
C ARG A 199 5.16 8.78 9.59
N GLY A 200 6.07 8.74 10.55
CA GLY A 200 7.20 7.81 10.58
C GLY A 200 8.41 8.25 9.78
N ARG A 201 9.50 7.48 9.91
CA ARG A 201 10.77 7.75 9.24
C ARG A 201 10.72 7.23 7.80
N ALA A 202 11.31 7.97 6.87
CA ALA A 202 11.47 7.49 5.50
C ALA A 202 12.67 6.52 5.44
N ARG A 203 12.59 5.46 4.66
CA ARG A 203 13.76 4.62 4.41
C ARG A 203 14.75 5.35 3.51
N ARG A 204 16.04 5.12 3.75
CA ARG A 204 17.13 5.57 2.88
C ARG A 204 17.47 4.43 1.92
N PHE A 205 17.28 4.69 0.63
CA PHE A 205 17.58 3.75 -0.44
C PHE A 205 19.01 3.94 -0.93
N THR A 206 19.70 2.86 -1.24
CA THR A 206 21.03 2.89 -1.84
C THR A 206 20.94 3.06 -3.36
N PRO A 207 22.04 3.40 -4.05
CA PRO A 207 22.09 3.39 -5.51
C PRO A 207 21.70 2.04 -6.12
N ALA A 208 22.06 0.93 -5.47
CA ALA A 208 21.72 -0.43 -5.92
C ALA A 208 20.20 -0.69 -5.97
N ALA A 209 19.40 -0.01 -5.13
CA ALA A 209 17.94 -0.14 -5.15
C ALA A 209 17.27 0.65 -6.28
N MET A 210 17.97 1.57 -6.95
CA MET A 210 17.36 2.47 -7.92
C MET A 210 16.78 1.74 -9.13
N SER A 211 17.51 0.76 -9.69
CA SER A 211 17.04 -0.02 -10.84
C SER A 211 15.73 -0.77 -10.51
N ARG A 212 15.67 -1.45 -9.36
CA ARG A 212 14.46 -2.16 -8.93
C ARG A 212 13.29 -1.20 -8.65
N ARG A 213 13.57 -0.01 -8.12
CA ARG A 213 12.54 1.03 -7.90
C ARG A 213 12.06 1.66 -9.21
N GLN A 214 12.92 1.82 -10.21
CA GLN A 214 12.52 2.23 -11.57
C GLN A 214 11.63 1.17 -12.20
N HIS A 215 12.01 -0.12 -12.14
CA HIS A 215 11.16 -1.20 -12.63
C HIS A 215 9.76 -1.17 -11.99
N LEU A 216 9.66 -0.95 -10.67
CA LEU A 216 8.38 -0.79 -9.97
C LEU A 216 7.60 0.46 -10.44
N ASP A 217 8.28 1.55 -10.81
CA ASP A 217 7.63 2.69 -11.44
C ASP A 217 7.11 2.35 -12.83
N GLY A 218 7.83 1.53 -13.60
CA GLY A 218 7.37 0.98 -14.89
C GLY A 218 6.08 0.19 -14.75
N ILE A 219 5.97 -0.67 -13.73
CA ILE A 219 4.74 -1.41 -13.39
C ILE A 219 3.62 -0.45 -12.97
N ARG A 220 3.94 0.55 -12.14
CA ARG A 220 2.97 1.55 -11.70
C ARG A 220 2.44 2.37 -12.89
N GLN A 221 3.32 2.75 -13.82
CA GLN A 221 2.95 3.44 -15.04
C GLN A 221 2.07 2.55 -15.91
N TYR A 222 2.40 1.27 -16.07
CA TYR A 222 1.52 0.31 -16.74
C TYR A 222 0.14 0.30 -16.09
N LEU A 223 0.05 0.01 -14.78
CA LEU A 223 -1.24 -0.06 -14.08
C LEU A 223 -2.05 1.24 -14.13
N ALA A 224 -1.38 2.40 -14.12
CA ALA A 224 -2.03 3.70 -14.19
C ALA A 224 -2.47 4.10 -15.61
N LEU A 225 -1.71 3.69 -16.64
CA LEU A 225 -1.89 4.10 -18.03
C LEU A 225 -2.65 3.07 -18.87
N ALA A 226 -2.47 1.78 -18.56
CA ALA A 226 -2.83 0.67 -19.42
C ALA A 226 -4.34 0.54 -19.64
N GLU A 227 -5.20 0.80 -18.65
CA GLU A 227 -6.61 0.50 -18.84
C GLU A 227 -7.54 1.71 -19.10
N ALA A 228 -7.12 2.93 -18.75
CA ALA A 228 -7.88 4.13 -19.14
C ALA A 228 -7.89 4.34 -20.68
N HIS A 229 -6.88 3.80 -21.38
CA HIS A 229 -6.82 3.80 -22.84
C HIS A 229 -7.28 2.49 -23.48
N ARG A 230 -7.12 1.32 -22.84
CA ARG A 230 -7.59 0.05 -23.42
C ARG A 230 -9.11 -0.01 -23.55
N LEU A 231 -9.87 0.47 -22.56
CA LEU A 231 -11.34 0.64 -22.70
C LEU A 231 -11.73 1.62 -23.81
N ARG A 232 -10.86 2.61 -24.11
CA ARG A 232 -11.07 3.58 -25.18
C ARG A 232 -10.73 3.01 -26.57
N VAL A 233 -9.80 2.06 -26.63
CA VAL A 233 -9.40 1.34 -27.85
C VAL A 233 -10.33 0.15 -28.13
N LEU A 234 -10.87 -0.52 -27.11
CA LEU A 234 -11.93 -1.54 -27.23
C LEU A 234 -13.28 -0.97 -27.66
N GLN A 235 -13.47 0.36 -27.56
CA GLN A 235 -14.59 1.08 -28.18
C GLN A 235 -14.34 1.40 -29.66
N SER A 236 -13.15 1.11 -30.20
CA SER A 236 -12.90 1.14 -31.64
C SER A 236 -13.39 -0.18 -32.25
N PRO A 237 -14.16 -0.16 -33.35
CA PRO A 237 -14.77 -1.37 -33.89
C PRO A 237 -13.72 -2.41 -34.28
N ARG A 238 -13.77 -3.57 -33.60
CA ARG A 238 -13.29 -4.90 -34.03
C ARG A 238 -11.92 -4.95 -34.72
N ASP A 239 -10.96 -5.55 -34.03
CA ASP A 239 -10.00 -6.44 -34.72
C ASP A 239 -10.12 -7.86 -34.14
N SER A 240 -11.06 -8.62 -34.71
CA SER A 240 -11.53 -9.93 -34.26
C SER A 240 -10.63 -11.09 -34.71
N ARG A 241 -9.31 -10.97 -34.53
CA ARG A 241 -8.34 -12.00 -34.99
C ARG A 241 -7.24 -12.35 -33.99
N GLN A 242 -7.35 -11.94 -32.74
CA GLN A 242 -6.42 -12.46 -31.75
C GLN A 242 -6.86 -13.88 -31.37
N PRO A 243 -6.00 -14.90 -31.52
CA PRO A 243 -6.35 -16.27 -31.16
C PRO A 243 -6.73 -16.32 -29.68
N ALA A 244 -7.72 -17.14 -29.31
CA ALA A 244 -8.20 -17.26 -27.93
C ALA A 244 -7.08 -17.53 -26.91
N GLY A 245 -6.00 -18.22 -27.32
CA GLY A 245 -4.81 -18.43 -26.48
C GLY A 245 -4.08 -17.14 -26.07
N ASP A 246 -4.01 -16.15 -26.95
CA ASP A 246 -3.40 -14.84 -26.68
C ASP A 246 -4.29 -14.02 -25.72
N ALA A 247 -5.62 -14.19 -25.81
CA ALA A 247 -6.55 -13.55 -24.86
C ALA A 247 -6.44 -14.11 -23.44
N VAL A 248 -6.36 -15.44 -23.30
CA VAL A 248 -6.17 -16.13 -22.00
C VAL A 248 -4.81 -15.79 -21.39
N GLU A 249 -3.73 -15.82 -22.17
CA GLU A 249 -2.39 -15.49 -21.69
C GLU A 249 -2.32 -14.04 -21.18
N ARG A 250 -2.95 -13.10 -21.88
CA ARG A 250 -3.02 -11.70 -21.43
C ARG A 250 -3.84 -11.53 -20.16
N PHE A 251 -4.95 -12.25 -20.01
CA PHE A 251 -5.70 -12.23 -18.76
C PHE A 251 -4.85 -12.74 -17.60
N ALA A 252 -4.12 -13.85 -17.80
CA ALA A 252 -3.19 -14.38 -16.80
C ALA A 252 -2.12 -13.35 -16.40
N VAL A 253 -1.55 -12.62 -17.37
CA VAL A 253 -0.59 -11.54 -17.09
C VAL A 253 -1.22 -10.42 -16.26
N ASN A 254 -2.45 -10.01 -16.60
CA ASN A 254 -3.15 -8.96 -15.88
C ASN A 254 -3.54 -9.37 -14.45
N GLU A 255 -3.98 -10.61 -14.27
CA GLU A 255 -4.31 -11.19 -12.97
C GLU A 255 -3.06 -11.21 -12.06
N ARG A 256 -1.90 -11.62 -12.61
CA ARG A 256 -0.59 -11.59 -11.92
C ARG A 256 -0.17 -10.20 -11.43
N LEU A 257 -0.70 -9.12 -12.01
CA LEU A 257 -0.41 -7.75 -11.61
C LEU A 257 -1.39 -7.20 -10.55
N LEU A 258 -2.45 -7.91 -10.22
CA LEU A 258 -3.41 -7.52 -9.19
C LEU A 258 -2.78 -7.24 -7.81
N PRO A 259 -1.79 -8.02 -7.32
CA PRO A 259 -1.08 -7.69 -6.08
C PRO A 259 -0.39 -6.33 -6.14
N TYR A 260 0.18 -5.96 -7.29
CA TYR A 260 0.83 -4.66 -7.50
C TYR A 260 -0.20 -3.53 -7.61
N ALA A 261 -1.35 -3.77 -8.26
CA ALA A 261 -2.46 -2.83 -8.24
C ALA A 261 -2.93 -2.54 -6.80
N MET A 262 -3.00 -3.56 -5.94
CA MET A 262 -3.30 -3.37 -4.51
C MET A 262 -2.20 -2.61 -3.77
N MET A 263 -0.93 -2.90 -4.05
CA MET A 263 0.21 -2.17 -3.48
C MET A 263 0.16 -0.67 -3.83
N PHE A 264 -0.10 -0.32 -5.10
CA PHE A 264 -0.19 1.06 -5.55
C PHE A 264 -1.54 1.72 -5.26
N GLY A 265 -2.55 0.95 -4.85
CA GLY A 265 -3.88 1.44 -4.50
C GLY A 265 -4.77 1.72 -5.70
N LEU A 266 -4.49 1.06 -6.82
CA LEU A 266 -5.26 1.04 -8.05
C LEU A 266 -6.12 -0.24 -8.17
N ALA A 267 -6.25 -1.01 -7.08
CA ALA A 267 -6.92 -2.31 -7.10
C ALA A 267 -8.39 -2.23 -7.53
N ARG A 268 -9.10 -1.15 -7.20
CA ARG A 268 -10.51 -1.02 -7.56
C ARG A 268 -10.65 -0.83 -9.07
N GLU A 269 -9.87 0.09 -9.63
CA GLU A 269 -9.85 0.34 -11.08
C GLU A 269 -9.36 -0.91 -11.83
N TRP A 270 -8.35 -1.60 -11.29
CA TRP A 270 -7.78 -2.81 -11.89
C TRP A 270 -8.71 -4.03 -11.80
N LEU A 271 -9.47 -4.18 -10.72
CA LEU A 271 -10.48 -5.25 -10.61
C LEU A 271 -11.62 -5.05 -11.61
N ALA A 272 -12.06 -3.80 -11.81
CA ALA A 272 -13.05 -3.49 -12.83
C ALA A 272 -12.53 -3.81 -14.24
N ALA A 273 -11.26 -3.53 -14.52
CA ALA A 273 -10.59 -3.90 -15.76
C ALA A 273 -10.57 -5.43 -15.98
N LEU A 274 -10.16 -6.18 -14.95
CA LEU A 274 -10.13 -7.63 -14.98
C LEU A 274 -11.53 -8.23 -15.18
N GLN A 275 -12.57 -7.64 -14.58
CA GLN A 275 -13.95 -8.11 -14.76
C GLN A 275 -14.39 -8.02 -16.23
N ILE A 276 -14.08 -6.93 -16.91
CA ILE A 276 -14.41 -6.77 -18.34
C ILE A 276 -13.69 -7.83 -19.19
N GLY A 277 -12.40 -8.06 -18.92
CA GLY A 277 -11.64 -9.10 -19.63
C GLY A 277 -12.10 -10.52 -19.30
N TYR A 278 -12.58 -10.75 -18.08
CA TYR A 278 -13.18 -12.01 -17.66
C TYR A 278 -14.47 -12.28 -18.43
N ASP A 279 -15.39 -11.31 -18.46
CA ASP A 279 -16.69 -11.42 -19.13
C ASP A 279 -16.53 -11.70 -20.63
N GLU A 280 -15.59 -11.02 -21.30
CA GLU A 280 -15.25 -11.25 -22.72
C GLU A 280 -14.73 -12.67 -22.98
N LEU A 281 -13.88 -13.18 -22.08
CA LEU A 281 -13.36 -14.54 -22.17
C LEU A 281 -14.42 -15.60 -21.87
N ASP A 282 -15.36 -15.33 -20.95
CA ASP A 282 -16.40 -16.28 -20.54
C ASP A 282 -17.37 -16.58 -21.69
N GLU A 283 -17.70 -15.54 -22.46
CA GLU A 283 -18.50 -15.66 -23.69
C GLU A 283 -17.77 -16.45 -24.79
N THR A 284 -16.44 -16.36 -24.85
CA THR A 284 -15.66 -16.84 -26.01
C THR A 284 -14.98 -18.19 -25.77
N SER A 285 -14.59 -18.52 -24.54
CA SER A 285 -13.74 -19.69 -24.22
C SER A 285 -13.87 -20.16 -22.76
N PRO A 286 -15.04 -20.69 -22.35
CA PRO A 286 -15.33 -20.99 -20.93
C PRO A 286 -14.46 -22.10 -20.31
N ARG A 287 -13.99 -23.10 -21.09
CA ARG A 287 -13.19 -24.23 -20.56
C ARG A 287 -11.76 -23.85 -20.17
N THR A 288 -11.13 -22.90 -20.85
CA THR A 288 -9.76 -22.45 -20.55
C THR A 288 -9.73 -21.41 -19.42
N LEU A 289 -10.88 -20.80 -19.15
CA LEU A 289 -11.05 -19.73 -18.18
C LEU A 289 -11.05 -20.25 -16.73
N SER A 290 -11.62 -21.44 -16.50
CA SER A 290 -11.64 -22.06 -15.17
C SER A 290 -10.24 -22.33 -14.60
N GLU A 291 -9.22 -22.45 -15.45
CA GLU A 291 -7.83 -22.63 -15.03
C GLU A 291 -7.09 -21.30 -14.77
N VAL A 292 -7.50 -20.22 -15.46
CA VAL A 292 -6.75 -18.94 -15.53
C VAL A 292 -7.48 -17.77 -14.83
N GLY A 293 -8.59 -18.03 -14.14
CA GLY A 293 -9.34 -16.99 -13.42
C GLY A 293 -9.84 -17.38 -12.03
N ASP A 294 -9.46 -18.54 -11.49
CA ASP A 294 -9.89 -18.98 -10.15
C ASP A 294 -9.46 -18.00 -9.04
N GLY A 295 -8.24 -17.47 -9.13
CA GLY A 295 -7.74 -16.45 -8.20
C GLY A 295 -8.57 -15.16 -8.25
N PHE A 296 -8.87 -14.66 -9.46
CA PHE A 296 -9.73 -13.50 -9.69
C PHE A 296 -11.15 -13.72 -9.18
N LEU A 297 -11.78 -14.86 -9.49
CA LEU A 297 -13.14 -15.18 -9.04
C LEU A 297 -13.26 -15.20 -7.52
N GLN A 298 -12.28 -15.77 -6.82
CA GLN A 298 -12.23 -15.74 -5.37
C GLN A 298 -12.11 -14.32 -4.79
N ILE A 299 -11.54 -13.38 -5.54
CA ILE A 299 -11.40 -11.99 -5.11
C ILE A 299 -12.68 -11.19 -5.40
N VAL A 300 -13.36 -11.44 -6.52
CA VAL A 300 -14.59 -10.74 -6.93
C VAL A 300 -15.83 -11.26 -6.21
N ASP A 301 -16.00 -12.58 -6.08
CA ASP A 301 -17.10 -13.17 -5.28
C ASP A 301 -17.07 -12.66 -3.83
N VAL A 302 -15.88 -12.25 -3.40
CA VAL A 302 -15.64 -11.57 -2.14
C VAL A 302 -15.45 -10.06 -2.40
N GLU A 303 -16.47 -9.40 -2.97
CA GLU A 303 -16.57 -7.93 -3.07
C GLU A 303 -16.38 -7.25 -1.68
N MET A 304 -16.66 -8.00 -0.60
CA MET A 304 -16.39 -7.61 0.78
C MET A 304 -14.92 -7.76 1.23
N THR A 305 -14.02 -8.44 0.50
CA THR A 305 -12.59 -8.50 0.83
C THR A 305 -11.89 -7.22 0.49
N VAL A 306 -12.26 -6.46 -0.54
CA VAL A 306 -11.63 -5.15 -0.77
C VAL A 306 -11.94 -4.22 0.42
N LYS A 307 -13.16 -4.28 0.96
CA LYS A 307 -13.56 -3.57 2.19
C LYS A 307 -12.94 -4.19 3.45
N GLY A 308 -12.83 -5.51 3.53
CA GLY A 308 -12.28 -6.28 4.67
C GLY A 308 -10.76 -6.20 4.79
N ILE A 309 -10.05 -6.34 3.67
CA ILE A 309 -8.62 -6.06 3.51
C ILE A 309 -8.39 -4.55 3.67
N GLY A 310 -9.30 -3.70 3.19
CA GLY A 310 -9.33 -2.28 3.56
C GLY A 310 -9.23 -2.09 5.07
N ASN A 311 -10.00 -2.83 5.88
CA ASN A 311 -9.88 -2.79 7.34
C ASN A 311 -8.53 -3.30 7.89
N ILE A 312 -7.87 -4.24 7.22
CA ILE A 312 -6.50 -4.71 7.55
C ILE A 312 -5.48 -3.61 7.20
N VAL A 313 -5.64 -2.96 6.05
CA VAL A 313 -4.85 -1.81 5.61
C VAL A 313 -5.04 -0.66 6.58
N PHE A 314 -6.27 -0.33 7.01
CA PHE A 314 -6.54 0.68 8.04
C PHE A 314 -5.95 0.28 9.41
N ALA A 315 -5.99 -0.99 9.78
CA ALA A 315 -5.34 -1.46 11.01
C ALA A 315 -3.81 -1.37 10.92
N ALA A 316 -3.21 -1.67 9.77
CA ALA A 316 -1.78 -1.53 9.51
C ALA A 316 -1.37 -0.04 9.41
N ASP A 317 -2.22 0.82 8.86
CA ASP A 317 -2.05 2.27 8.75
C ASP A 317 -1.91 2.90 10.15
N HIS A 318 -2.86 2.63 11.05
CA HIS A 318 -2.81 3.09 12.44
C HIS A 318 -1.64 2.49 13.25
N ALA A 319 -1.25 1.25 12.94
CA ALA A 319 -0.15 0.57 13.62
C ALA A 319 1.24 1.10 13.27
N LEU A 320 1.45 1.35 11.98
CA LEU A 320 2.67 1.95 11.44
C LEU A 320 2.74 3.43 11.85
N ASP A 321 1.60 4.12 11.94
CA ASP A 321 1.51 5.46 12.52
C ASP A 321 1.95 5.51 13.99
N ALA A 322 1.49 4.57 14.82
CA ALA A 322 1.85 4.51 16.24
C ALA A 322 3.34 4.16 16.45
N ALA A 323 3.93 3.30 15.61
CA ALA A 323 5.37 3.01 15.67
C ALA A 323 6.24 4.18 15.20
N GLY A 324 5.79 4.93 14.18
CA GLY A 324 6.41 6.18 13.80
C GLY A 324 6.49 7.12 14.99
N ALA A 325 5.40 7.27 15.74
CA ALA A 325 5.36 8.09 16.95
C ALA A 325 6.27 7.59 18.09
N VAL A 326 6.39 6.27 18.31
CA VAL A 326 7.25 5.70 19.37
C VAL A 326 8.74 5.77 19.01
N LEU A 327 9.11 5.49 17.76
CA LEU A 327 10.49 5.68 17.29
C LEU A 327 10.87 7.15 17.26
N ASP A 328 9.91 8.04 17.00
CA ASP A 328 10.10 9.49 17.09
C ASP A 328 10.30 9.97 18.54
N GLY A 329 9.90 9.20 19.56
CA GLY A 329 10.02 9.56 20.98
C GLY A 329 11.24 8.98 21.72
N GLN A 330 12.16 8.32 21.00
CA GLN A 330 13.43 7.83 21.57
C GLN A 330 14.62 8.81 21.37
N PHE A 331 14.35 10.06 21.03
CA PHE A 331 15.32 11.16 21.03
C PHE A 331 14.68 12.42 21.58
#